data_AF-A0A961EA12-F1
#
_entry.id   AF-A0A961EA12-F1
#
_cell.length_a   1.000
_cell.length_b   1.000
_cell.length_c   1.000
_cell.angle_alpha   90.00
_cell.angle_beta   90.00
_cell.angle_gamma   90.00
#
_symmetry.space_group_name_H-M   'P 1'
#
loop_
_entity.id
_entity.type
_entity.pdbx_description
1 polymer ?
#
loop_
_entity_poly.entity_id
_entity_poly.type
_entity_poly.pdbx_seq_one_letter_code
_entity_poly.pdbx_strand_id
1 'polypeptide(L)'
;MAMADRPEVLTASAPITALSVVGLAGNLLTGLAQVPLRRPWQGPSGLLDNIGRAVTRQVVRSLMGYSMGLPIEEFRSMEKVLDDICQIVMPPFVGLANDVEITEDVVGGVPGLWCRAKASTDAYVEDCDRKEPIGATGLYLHGGGYIGTSPMMYSAFAASLVRVTGAEIFIADYRMAPEFPFPAGVLDAAAVYEDLISRGVAPNHIVVAGDSGGGGLAASLMIYLHDKGVPAPAALVLFSPEVDLDFDHPSVVDNASKDILPWSIPVTPYLHGLQPNDKRVSIMHADPHPDWFPRTFVCWGADEMLRDGIREFVQRLRDNGIAVWAMEEYGMFHVFPILMPWAEASKRVFRVLDRLSRRHVRSDPKARATH
;
A
#
# COMPACT_ATOMS: atom_id res chain seq x y z
N MET A 1 -8.42 1.30 -13.00
CA MET A 1 -9.30 0.12 -13.04
C MET A 1 -9.39 -0.45 -11.65
N ALA A 2 -10.61 -0.78 -11.23
CA ALA A 2 -10.88 -1.51 -9.99
C ALA A 2 -11.17 -2.97 -10.31
N MET A 3 -11.13 -3.85 -9.30
CA MET A 3 -11.50 -5.26 -9.46
C MET A 3 -12.86 -5.46 -10.13
N ALA A 4 -13.83 -4.61 -9.81
CA ALA A 4 -15.18 -4.61 -10.35
C ALA A 4 -15.27 -4.33 -11.87
N ASP A 5 -14.19 -3.91 -12.52
CA ASP A 5 -14.13 -3.71 -13.98
C ASP A 5 -13.74 -4.99 -14.74
N ARG A 6 -13.35 -6.05 -14.02
CA ARG A 6 -12.97 -7.33 -14.62
C ARG A 6 -14.22 -8.13 -15.03
N PRO A 7 -14.24 -8.76 -16.21
CA PRO A 7 -15.43 -9.44 -16.72
C PRO A 7 -15.86 -10.65 -15.88
N GLU A 8 -14.95 -11.25 -15.11
CA GLU A 8 -15.23 -12.38 -14.23
C GLU A 8 -15.80 -11.96 -12.86
N VAL A 9 -15.76 -10.66 -12.53
CA VAL A 9 -16.17 -10.13 -11.22
C VAL A 9 -17.62 -9.67 -11.29
N LEU A 10 -18.46 -10.24 -10.44
CA LEU A 10 -19.87 -9.88 -10.35
C LEU A 10 -20.06 -8.60 -9.53
N THR A 11 -20.96 -7.74 -10.01
CA THR A 11 -21.36 -6.48 -9.36
C THR A 11 -22.86 -6.46 -9.13
N ALA A 12 -23.28 -5.88 -8.00
CA ALA A 12 -24.70 -5.73 -7.69
C ALA A 12 -25.42 -4.81 -8.69
N SER A 13 -26.74 -4.97 -8.80
CA SER A 13 -27.58 -4.09 -9.63
C SER A 13 -27.49 -2.62 -9.19
N ALA A 14 -27.80 -1.69 -10.10
CA ALA A 14 -27.73 -0.25 -9.81
C ALA A 14 -28.60 0.19 -8.61
N PRO A 15 -29.85 -0.29 -8.41
CA PRO A 15 -30.64 0.07 -7.23
C PRO A 15 -30.02 -0.42 -5.92
N ILE A 16 -29.48 -1.65 -5.89
CA ILE A 16 -28.81 -2.19 -4.70
C ILE A 16 -27.56 -1.36 -4.42
N THR A 17 -26.73 -1.10 -5.44
CA THR A 17 -25.53 -0.27 -5.33
C THR A 17 -25.84 1.10 -4.74
N ALA A 18 -26.91 1.77 -5.21
CA ALA A 18 -27.33 3.07 -4.68
C ALA A 18 -27.71 2.98 -3.20
N LEU A 19 -28.42 1.93 -2.78
CA LEU A 19 -28.76 1.70 -1.36
C LEU A 19 -27.51 1.44 -0.52
N SER A 20 -26.56 0.63 -1.02
CA SER A 20 -25.31 0.36 -0.32
C SER A 20 -24.48 1.63 -0.13
N VAL A 21 -24.42 2.53 -1.12
CA VAL A 21 -23.76 3.84 -1.02
C VAL A 21 -24.47 4.77 -0.03
N VAL A 22 -25.81 4.82 -0.04
CA VAL A 22 -26.59 5.60 0.94
C VAL A 22 -26.37 5.08 2.37
N GLY A 23 -26.32 3.76 2.55
CA GLY A 23 -26.02 3.15 3.85
C GLY A 23 -24.62 3.49 4.34
N LEU A 24 -23.62 3.50 3.47
CA LEU A 24 -22.27 3.97 3.80
C LEU A 24 -22.27 5.43 4.26
N ALA A 25 -22.95 6.32 3.53
CA ALA A 25 -23.06 7.72 3.90
C ALA A 25 -23.71 7.90 5.29
N GLY A 26 -24.78 7.16 5.57
CA GLY A 26 -25.42 7.14 6.90
C GLY A 26 -24.49 6.63 8.01
N ASN A 27 -23.70 5.60 7.74
CA ASN A 27 -22.73 5.06 8.69
C ASN A 27 -21.60 6.07 8.98
N LEU A 28 -21.09 6.74 7.94
CA LEU A 28 -20.09 7.79 8.07
C LEU A 28 -20.60 8.98 8.90
N LEU A 29 -21.83 9.44 8.64
CA LEU A 29 -22.47 10.51 9.41
C LEU A 29 -22.61 10.14 10.89
N THR A 30 -23.07 8.92 11.17
CA THR A 30 -23.20 8.40 12.53
C THR A 30 -21.85 8.33 13.23
N GLY A 31 -20.82 7.81 12.54
CA GLY A 31 -19.46 7.77 13.05
C GLY A 31 -18.92 9.16 13.39
N LEU A 32 -19.03 10.12 12.48
CA LEU A 32 -18.59 11.49 12.68
C LEU A 32 -19.29 12.17 13.87
N ALA A 33 -20.60 11.93 14.05
CA ALA A 33 -21.35 12.46 15.20
C ALA A 33 -20.83 11.94 16.55
N GLN A 34 -20.18 10.78 16.59
CA GLN A 34 -19.57 10.24 17.82
C GLN A 34 -18.22 10.87 18.15
N VAL A 35 -17.52 11.47 17.18
CA VAL A 35 -16.15 11.97 17.38
C VAL A 35 -16.05 12.94 18.56
N PRO A 36 -16.89 13.99 18.69
CA PRO A 36 -16.81 14.92 19.82
C PRO A 36 -17.03 14.26 21.18
N LEU A 37 -17.81 13.17 21.23
CA LEU A 37 -18.14 12.44 22.46
C LEU A 37 -16.97 11.57 22.95
N ARG A 38 -15.99 11.30 22.08
CA ARG A 38 -14.79 10.50 22.40
C ARG A 38 -13.58 11.34 22.81
N ARG A 39 -13.79 12.62 23.18
CA ARG A 39 -12.76 13.57 23.64
C ARG A 39 -11.58 13.70 22.66
N PRO A 40 -11.83 14.10 21.40
CA PRO A 40 -10.82 14.15 20.33
C PRO A 40 -9.72 15.19 20.57
N TRP A 41 -9.86 16.05 21.56
CA TRP A 41 -8.84 17.01 21.99
C TRP A 41 -7.76 16.41 22.91
N GLN A 42 -7.97 15.19 23.43
CA GLN A 42 -6.99 14.51 24.27
C GLN A 42 -6.01 13.69 23.42
N GLY A 43 -4.72 13.90 23.63
CA GLY A 43 -3.67 13.16 22.91
C GLY A 43 -2.28 13.77 23.10
N PRO A 44 -1.24 13.06 22.63
CA PRO A 44 0.15 13.49 22.75
C PRO A 44 0.52 14.65 21.79
N SER A 45 -0.33 14.97 20.82
CA SER A 45 -0.09 16.00 19.80
C SER A 45 -0.86 17.29 20.09
N GLY A 46 -0.70 18.31 19.23
CA GLY A 46 -1.48 19.55 19.29
C GLY A 46 -2.98 19.33 19.07
N LEU A 47 -3.81 20.30 19.49
CA LEU A 47 -5.28 20.21 19.42
C LEU A 47 -5.80 19.84 18.02
N LEU A 48 -5.33 20.54 16.98
CA LEU A 48 -5.76 20.30 15.60
C LEU A 48 -5.34 18.92 15.10
N ASP A 49 -4.14 18.46 15.44
CA ASP A 49 -3.65 17.14 15.06
C ASP A 49 -4.44 16.03 15.75
N ASN A 50 -4.77 16.20 17.03
CA ASN A 50 -5.58 15.23 17.78
C ASN A 50 -6.99 15.13 17.18
N ILE A 51 -7.60 16.26 16.82
CA ILE A 51 -8.91 16.29 16.14
C ILE A 51 -8.82 15.61 14.77
N GLY A 52 -7.86 16.00 13.93
CA GLY A 52 -7.65 15.40 12.61
C GLY A 52 -7.46 13.89 12.70
N ARG A 53 -6.62 13.43 13.63
CA ARG A 53 -6.40 12.02 13.92
C ARG A 53 -7.69 11.30 14.33
N ALA A 54 -8.48 11.89 15.22
CA ALA A 54 -9.72 11.27 15.69
C ALA A 54 -10.78 11.17 14.59
N VAL A 55 -10.91 12.22 13.76
CA VAL A 55 -11.82 12.26 12.61
C VAL A 55 -11.39 11.22 11.57
N THR A 56 -10.13 11.24 11.11
CA THR A 56 -9.62 10.28 10.12
C THR A 56 -9.83 8.85 10.60
N ARG A 57 -9.47 8.55 11.86
CA ARG A 57 -9.67 7.22 12.43
C ARG A 57 -11.13 6.79 12.38
N GLN A 58 -12.06 7.66 12.78
CA GLN A 58 -13.46 7.30 12.83
C GLN A 58 -14.07 7.13 11.42
N VAL A 59 -13.69 7.98 10.46
CA VAL A 59 -14.10 7.85 9.06
C VAL A 59 -13.67 6.50 8.49
N VAL A 60 -12.38 6.16 8.64
CA VAL A 60 -11.84 4.91 8.10
C VAL A 60 -12.45 3.68 8.77
N ARG A 61 -12.63 3.70 10.11
CA ARG A 61 -13.34 2.61 10.82
C ARG A 61 -14.77 2.41 10.33
N SER A 62 -15.47 3.51 10.06
CA SER A 62 -16.86 3.46 9.61
C SER A 62 -16.94 2.96 8.18
N LEU A 63 -16.02 3.38 7.30
CA LEU A 63 -15.89 2.85 5.95
C LEU A 63 -15.60 1.34 5.98
N MET A 64 -14.49 0.93 6.58
CA MET A 64 -14.10 -0.49 6.63
C MET A 64 -15.17 -1.36 7.29
N GLY A 65 -15.69 -0.94 8.45
CA GLY A 65 -16.69 -1.73 9.19
C GLY A 65 -17.99 -1.93 8.40
N TYR A 66 -18.42 -0.93 7.62
CA TYR A 66 -19.59 -1.07 6.76
C TYR A 66 -19.29 -1.94 5.55
N SER A 67 -18.19 -1.64 4.85
CA SER A 67 -17.79 -2.34 3.62
C SER A 67 -17.59 -3.83 3.82
N MET A 68 -17.00 -4.24 4.94
CA MET A 68 -16.77 -5.66 5.27
C MET A 68 -18.04 -6.44 5.64
N GLY A 69 -19.14 -5.73 5.92
CA GLY A 69 -20.44 -6.36 6.18
C GLY A 69 -21.29 -6.59 4.93
N LEU A 70 -20.86 -6.09 3.77
CA LEU A 70 -21.61 -6.20 2.52
C LEU A 70 -21.41 -7.57 1.84
N PRO A 71 -22.42 -8.08 1.11
CA PRO A 71 -22.22 -9.14 0.12
C PRO A 71 -21.13 -8.75 -0.90
N ILE A 72 -20.42 -9.74 -1.43
CA ILE A 72 -19.27 -9.52 -2.33
C ILE A 72 -19.64 -8.62 -3.52
N GLU A 73 -20.75 -8.90 -4.19
CA GLU A 73 -21.21 -8.11 -5.35
C GLU A 73 -21.51 -6.64 -4.99
N GLU A 74 -22.03 -6.39 -3.79
CA GLU A 74 -22.30 -5.03 -3.29
C GLU A 74 -21.02 -4.31 -2.90
N PHE A 75 -20.07 -5.02 -2.28
CA PHE A 75 -18.75 -4.52 -1.97
C PHE A 75 -18.02 -4.09 -3.26
N ARG A 76 -18.04 -4.93 -4.31
CA ARG A 76 -17.45 -4.61 -5.63
C ARG A 76 -18.10 -3.41 -6.29
N SER A 77 -19.43 -3.33 -6.28
CA SER A 77 -20.11 -2.14 -6.81
C SER A 77 -19.75 -0.87 -6.05
N MET A 78 -19.64 -0.93 -4.73
CA MET A 78 -19.23 0.22 -3.92
C MET A 78 -17.77 0.60 -4.15
N GLU A 79 -16.87 -0.38 -4.25
CA GLU A 79 -15.46 -0.17 -4.62
C GLU A 79 -15.35 0.57 -5.96
N LYS A 80 -16.13 0.15 -6.97
CA LYS A 80 -16.20 0.83 -8.27
C LYS A 80 -16.64 2.28 -8.13
N VAL A 81 -17.70 2.55 -7.38
CA VAL A 81 -18.18 3.93 -7.16
C VAL A 81 -17.10 4.78 -6.49
N LEU A 82 -16.36 4.23 -5.52
CA LEU A 82 -15.26 4.94 -4.88
C LEU A 82 -14.09 5.18 -5.85
N ASP A 83 -13.78 4.21 -6.72
CA ASP A 83 -12.77 4.37 -7.76
C ASP A 83 -13.15 5.46 -8.76
N ASP A 84 -14.39 5.46 -9.26
CA ASP A 84 -14.92 6.47 -10.19
C ASP A 84 -14.79 7.88 -9.61
N ILE A 85 -15.11 8.05 -8.32
CA ILE A 85 -14.91 9.33 -7.61
C ILE A 85 -13.42 9.69 -7.57
N CYS A 86 -12.54 8.72 -7.27
CA CYS A 86 -11.10 8.97 -7.23
C CYS A 86 -10.53 9.31 -8.61
N GLN A 87 -11.01 8.70 -9.69
CA GLN A 87 -10.59 9.04 -11.06
C GLN A 87 -10.92 10.49 -11.44
N ILE A 88 -11.97 11.07 -10.85
CA ILE A 88 -12.33 12.48 -11.06
C ILE A 88 -11.49 13.41 -10.17
N VAL A 89 -11.30 13.02 -8.90
CA VAL A 89 -10.73 13.91 -7.87
C VAL A 89 -9.20 13.85 -7.81
N MET A 90 -8.60 12.67 -8.00
CA MET A 90 -7.16 12.46 -7.78
C MET A 90 -6.29 13.08 -8.87
N PRO A 91 -6.55 12.91 -10.18
CA PRO A 91 -5.68 13.47 -11.22
C PRO A 91 -5.47 15.00 -11.13
N PRO A 92 -6.49 15.85 -10.93
CA PRO A 92 -6.24 17.30 -10.78
C PRO A 92 -5.46 17.60 -9.51
N PHE A 93 -5.72 16.88 -8.41
CA PHE A 93 -4.97 17.04 -7.17
C PHE A 93 -3.50 16.64 -7.34
N VAL A 94 -3.21 15.50 -7.97
CA VAL A 94 -1.85 15.01 -8.21
C VAL A 94 -1.12 15.88 -9.23
N GLY A 95 -1.75 16.18 -10.36
CA GLY A 95 -1.13 16.95 -11.44
C GLY A 95 -0.78 18.39 -11.04
N LEU A 96 -1.62 19.05 -10.22
CA LEU A 96 -1.40 20.44 -9.78
C LEU A 96 -0.60 20.53 -8.48
N ALA A 97 -0.87 19.67 -7.49
CA ALA A 97 -0.22 19.77 -6.19
C ALA A 97 1.14 19.07 -6.14
N ASN A 98 1.36 18.06 -6.98
CA ASN A 98 2.55 17.21 -6.93
C ASN A 98 3.48 17.28 -8.14
N ASP A 99 3.07 17.92 -9.23
CA ASP A 99 3.83 17.95 -10.50
C ASP A 99 4.19 16.55 -11.03
N VAL A 100 3.27 15.61 -10.78
CA VAL A 100 3.36 14.20 -11.17
C VAL A 100 2.32 13.95 -12.27
N GLU A 101 2.75 13.21 -13.28
CA GLU A 101 1.90 12.66 -14.33
C GLU A 101 1.42 11.26 -13.93
N ILE A 102 0.15 10.97 -14.21
CA ILE A 102 -0.45 9.64 -14.04
C ILE A 102 -0.81 9.11 -15.43
N THR A 103 -0.32 7.92 -15.78
CA THR A 103 -0.66 7.23 -17.04
C THR A 103 -1.03 5.78 -16.78
N GLU A 104 -2.04 5.28 -17.47
CA GLU A 104 -2.41 3.87 -17.46
C GLU A 104 -1.43 3.05 -18.32
N ASP A 105 -1.12 1.83 -17.90
CA ASP A 105 -0.28 0.89 -18.64
C ASP A 105 -0.56 -0.57 -18.22
N VAL A 106 -0.05 -1.52 -18.99
CA VAL A 106 -0.08 -2.96 -18.70
C VAL A 106 1.36 -3.48 -18.67
N VAL A 107 1.79 -3.93 -17.49
CA VAL A 107 3.15 -4.45 -17.25
C VAL A 107 3.04 -5.92 -16.84
N GLY A 108 3.72 -6.81 -17.56
CA GLY A 108 3.61 -8.26 -17.32
C GLY A 108 2.19 -8.83 -17.47
N GLY A 109 1.35 -8.18 -18.29
CA GLY A 109 -0.07 -8.54 -18.44
C GLY A 109 -0.97 -8.05 -17.29
N VAL A 110 -0.43 -7.28 -16.33
CA VAL A 110 -1.16 -6.73 -15.20
C VAL A 110 -1.42 -5.24 -15.45
N PRO A 111 -2.68 -4.79 -15.42
CA PRO A 111 -2.99 -3.37 -15.54
C PRO A 111 -2.47 -2.59 -14.33
N GLY A 112 -2.24 -1.29 -14.50
CA GLY A 112 -1.85 -0.43 -13.40
C GLY A 112 -1.70 1.02 -13.79
N LEU A 113 -1.18 1.81 -12.85
CA LEU A 113 -0.94 3.24 -13.02
C LEU A 113 0.54 3.54 -12.81
N TRP A 114 1.16 4.19 -13.79
CA TRP A 114 2.42 4.86 -13.59
C TRP A 114 2.20 6.24 -12.98
N CYS A 115 2.95 6.55 -11.94
CA CYS A 115 3.14 7.88 -11.40
C CYS A 115 4.58 8.32 -11.68
N ARG A 116 4.76 9.43 -12.40
CA ARG A 116 6.09 9.92 -12.82
C ARG A 116 6.23 11.42 -12.59
N ALA A 117 7.41 11.89 -12.21
CA ALA A 117 7.67 13.31 -12.17
C ALA A 117 7.60 13.87 -13.60
N LYS A 118 6.85 14.94 -13.85
CA LYS A 118 6.73 15.52 -15.20
C LYS A 118 8.09 15.94 -15.77
N ALA A 119 9.00 16.39 -14.92
CA ALA A 119 10.36 16.75 -15.30
C ALA A 119 11.19 15.56 -15.85
N SER A 120 10.72 14.32 -15.67
CA SER A 120 11.36 13.09 -16.15
C SER A 120 10.65 12.47 -17.35
N THR A 121 9.55 13.06 -17.86
CA THR A 121 8.76 12.46 -18.96
C THR A 121 8.87 13.23 -20.27
N ASP A 122 8.82 12.48 -21.37
CA ASP A 122 8.89 12.98 -22.75
C ASP A 122 7.71 13.91 -23.09
N ALA A 123 6.58 13.75 -22.40
CA ALA A 123 5.37 14.57 -22.60
C ALA A 123 5.54 16.03 -22.14
N TYR A 124 6.44 16.30 -21.19
CA TYR A 124 6.62 17.65 -20.62
C TYR A 124 8.02 18.24 -20.84
N VAL A 125 9.02 17.40 -21.14
CA VAL A 125 10.39 17.85 -21.42
C VAL A 125 10.87 17.21 -22.72
N GLU A 126 10.86 17.96 -23.82
CA GLU A 126 11.33 17.49 -25.12
C GLU A 126 12.87 17.34 -25.16
N ASP A 127 13.58 18.25 -24.49
CA ASP A 127 15.03 18.28 -24.45
C ASP A 127 15.59 17.22 -23.49
N CYS A 128 16.23 16.18 -24.05
CA CYS A 128 16.77 15.07 -23.29
C CYS A 128 17.87 15.49 -22.29
N ASP A 129 18.60 16.57 -22.56
CA ASP A 129 19.66 17.07 -21.66
C ASP A 129 19.09 17.82 -20.45
N ARG A 130 17.78 18.12 -20.46
CA ARG A 130 17.05 18.79 -19.38
C ARG A 130 16.14 17.87 -18.57
N LYS A 131 16.00 16.59 -18.96
CA LYS A 131 15.19 15.62 -18.21
C LYS A 131 15.86 15.25 -16.90
N GLU A 132 15.08 15.27 -15.83
CA GLU A 132 15.56 14.77 -14.54
C GLU A 132 15.68 13.24 -14.60
N PRO A 133 16.81 12.66 -14.15
CA PRO A 133 17.04 11.23 -14.22
C PRO A 133 16.10 10.48 -13.28
N ILE A 134 15.66 9.28 -13.71
CA ILE A 134 14.82 8.41 -12.89
C ILE A 134 15.69 7.82 -11.76
N GLY A 135 15.30 8.10 -10.52
CA GLY A 135 16.01 7.65 -9.33
C GLY A 135 15.95 6.13 -9.15
N ALA A 136 14.76 5.56 -9.27
CA ALA A 136 14.42 4.14 -9.14
C ALA A 136 13.14 3.82 -9.92
N THR A 137 12.89 2.55 -10.21
CA THR A 137 11.57 2.07 -10.68
C THR A 137 10.89 1.31 -9.54
N GLY A 138 9.79 1.87 -9.03
CA GLY A 138 9.02 1.31 -7.92
C GLY A 138 7.86 0.43 -8.39
N LEU A 139 7.77 -0.80 -7.91
CA LEU A 139 6.53 -1.60 -7.95
C LEU A 139 5.79 -1.42 -6.64
N TYR A 140 4.64 -0.75 -6.67
CA TYR A 140 3.79 -0.53 -5.50
C TYR A 140 2.62 -1.51 -5.48
N LEU A 141 2.51 -2.29 -4.41
CA LEU A 141 1.42 -3.21 -4.13
C LEU A 141 0.53 -2.58 -3.06
N HIS A 142 -0.62 -2.08 -3.49
CA HIS A 142 -1.53 -1.35 -2.63
C HIS A 142 -2.15 -2.21 -1.52
N GLY A 143 -2.45 -1.62 -0.36
CA GLY A 143 -3.16 -2.27 0.72
C GLY A 143 -4.63 -2.56 0.42
N GLY A 144 -5.40 -2.88 1.46
CA GLY A 144 -6.81 -3.28 1.34
C GLY A 144 -7.09 -4.74 1.71
N GLY A 145 -6.22 -5.36 2.52
CA GLY A 145 -6.42 -6.70 3.07
C GLY A 145 -6.59 -7.79 2.02
N TYR A 146 -5.91 -7.65 0.88
CA TYR A 146 -5.97 -8.57 -0.28
C TYR A 146 -7.34 -8.68 -0.96
N ILE A 147 -8.31 -7.84 -0.58
CA ILE A 147 -9.70 -7.96 -1.02
C ILE A 147 -10.21 -6.75 -1.79
N GLY A 148 -9.58 -5.58 -1.70
CA GLY A 148 -10.04 -4.44 -2.47
C GLY A 148 -9.12 -3.22 -2.44
N THR A 149 -9.71 -2.07 -2.78
CA THR A 149 -9.06 -0.81 -3.21
C THR A 149 -8.56 -0.87 -4.66
N SER A 150 -7.93 0.20 -5.14
CA SER A 150 -7.48 0.31 -6.53
C SER A 150 -6.21 1.15 -6.65
N PRO A 151 -5.47 1.07 -7.77
CA PRO A 151 -4.35 1.97 -8.03
C PRO A 151 -4.69 3.46 -7.92
N MET A 152 -5.87 3.86 -8.40
CA MET A 152 -6.24 5.29 -8.42
C MET A 152 -6.41 5.84 -7.00
N MET A 153 -6.91 5.03 -6.06
CA MET A 153 -7.01 5.40 -4.63
C MET A 153 -5.63 5.66 -4.00
N TYR A 154 -4.56 5.06 -4.53
CA TYR A 154 -3.18 5.22 -4.05
C TYR A 154 -2.36 6.25 -4.82
N SER A 155 -2.88 6.77 -5.93
CA SER A 155 -2.15 7.69 -6.82
C SER A 155 -1.59 8.92 -6.10
N ALA A 156 -2.33 9.51 -5.15
CA ALA A 156 -1.85 10.65 -4.36
C ALA A 156 -0.68 10.30 -3.42
N PHE A 157 -0.68 9.10 -2.85
CA PHE A 157 0.41 8.62 -2.02
C PHE A 157 1.64 8.28 -2.87
N ALA A 158 1.45 7.56 -3.97
CA ALA A 158 2.51 7.26 -4.92
C ALA A 158 3.14 8.54 -5.49
N ALA A 159 2.34 9.55 -5.83
CA ALA A 159 2.85 10.86 -6.26
C ALA A 159 3.70 11.55 -5.17
N SER A 160 3.32 11.41 -3.90
CA SER A 160 4.12 11.92 -2.78
C SER A 160 5.47 11.18 -2.67
N LEU A 161 5.47 9.86 -2.88
CA LEU A 161 6.70 9.06 -2.92
C LEU A 161 7.59 9.43 -4.12
N VAL A 162 7.01 9.63 -5.30
CA VAL A 162 7.73 10.09 -6.52
C VAL A 162 8.46 11.40 -6.22
N ARG A 163 7.77 12.39 -5.64
CA ARG A 163 8.39 13.69 -5.29
C ARG A 163 9.52 13.58 -4.28
N VAL A 164 9.36 12.70 -3.29
CA VAL A 164 10.31 12.56 -2.17
C VAL A 164 11.53 11.76 -2.62
N THR A 165 11.36 10.80 -3.52
CA THR A 165 12.42 9.83 -3.84
C THR A 165 13.04 10.03 -5.22
N GLY A 166 12.35 10.72 -6.14
CA GLY A 166 12.72 10.82 -7.55
C GLY A 166 12.46 9.52 -8.34
N ALA A 167 11.78 8.53 -7.74
CA ALA A 167 11.42 7.30 -8.42
C ALA A 167 10.20 7.50 -9.33
N GLU A 168 10.11 6.70 -10.39
CA GLU A 168 8.81 6.41 -11.01
C GLU A 168 8.16 5.24 -10.27
N ILE A 169 6.84 5.23 -10.16
CA ILE A 169 6.11 4.19 -9.41
C ILE A 169 5.01 3.62 -10.29
N PHE A 170 5.04 2.31 -10.50
CA PHE A 170 3.93 1.55 -11.05
C PHE A 170 3.10 0.96 -9.91
N ILE A 171 1.83 1.36 -9.81
CA ILE A 171 0.87 0.79 -8.87
C ILE A 171 0.10 -0.30 -9.61
N ALA A 172 0.32 -1.56 -9.22
CA ALA A 172 -0.31 -2.70 -9.87
C ALA A 172 -1.78 -2.87 -9.44
N ASP A 173 -2.69 -3.01 -10.41
CA ASP A 173 -4.04 -3.55 -10.21
C ASP A 173 -3.95 -5.08 -10.22
N TYR A 174 -3.45 -5.63 -9.12
CA TYR A 174 -3.27 -7.07 -8.98
C TYR A 174 -4.59 -7.76 -8.58
N ARG A 175 -4.74 -9.04 -8.93
CA ARG A 175 -5.94 -9.81 -8.61
C ARG A 175 -6.10 -10.05 -7.11
N MET A 176 -7.32 -9.85 -6.63
CA MET A 176 -7.67 -9.89 -5.20
C MET A 176 -8.76 -10.92 -4.89
N ALA A 177 -8.80 -11.34 -3.63
CA ALA A 177 -9.81 -12.24 -3.09
C ALA A 177 -11.16 -11.50 -2.91
N PRO A 178 -12.29 -12.22 -2.83
CA PRO A 178 -12.44 -13.68 -2.92
C PRO A 178 -12.34 -14.26 -4.34
N GLU A 179 -12.48 -13.45 -5.39
CA GLU A 179 -12.55 -13.93 -6.78
C GLU A 179 -11.24 -14.58 -7.21
N PHE A 180 -10.12 -14.04 -6.74
CA PHE A 180 -8.79 -14.54 -6.99
C PHE A 180 -8.01 -14.66 -5.67
N PRO A 181 -8.18 -15.76 -4.93
CA PRO A 181 -7.45 -15.97 -3.68
C PRO A 181 -5.95 -16.17 -3.92
N PHE A 182 -5.18 -16.33 -2.84
CA PHE A 182 -3.78 -16.73 -2.92
C PHE A 182 -3.63 -17.97 -3.83
N PRO A 183 -2.66 -18.00 -4.77
CA PRO A 183 -1.54 -17.07 -4.95
C PRO A 183 -1.72 -15.99 -6.04
N ALA A 184 -2.95 -15.70 -6.51
CA ALA A 184 -3.16 -14.88 -7.71
C ALA A 184 -2.44 -13.52 -7.69
N GLY A 185 -2.61 -12.73 -6.62
CA GLY A 185 -1.95 -11.43 -6.49
C GLY A 185 -0.41 -11.52 -6.44
N VAL A 186 0.17 -12.58 -5.86
CA VAL A 186 1.63 -12.77 -5.83
C VAL A 186 2.16 -13.10 -7.22
N LEU A 187 1.43 -13.91 -7.98
CA LEU A 187 1.79 -14.23 -9.36
C LEU A 187 1.69 -13.00 -10.27
N ASP A 188 0.71 -12.12 -10.05
CA ASP A 188 0.60 -10.86 -10.78
C ASP A 188 1.77 -9.92 -10.45
N ALA A 189 2.10 -9.78 -9.15
CA ALA A 189 3.24 -8.97 -8.73
C ALA A 189 4.58 -9.51 -9.29
N ALA A 190 4.74 -10.83 -9.36
CA ALA A 190 5.91 -11.46 -9.98
C ALA A 190 5.98 -11.22 -11.48
N ALA A 191 4.84 -11.32 -12.20
CA ALA A 191 4.78 -11.04 -13.63
C ALA A 191 5.19 -9.58 -13.95
N VAL A 192 4.71 -8.62 -13.15
CA VAL A 192 5.13 -7.21 -13.28
C VAL A 192 6.63 -7.07 -13.03
N TYR A 193 7.14 -7.66 -11.95
CA TYR A 193 8.56 -7.56 -11.58
C TYR A 193 9.48 -8.14 -12.67
N GLU A 194 9.16 -9.34 -13.17
CA GLU A 194 9.93 -10.00 -14.24
C GLU A 194 9.84 -9.22 -15.56
N ASP A 195 8.67 -8.63 -15.88
CA ASP A 195 8.50 -7.80 -17.07
C ASP A 195 9.33 -6.52 -17.01
N LEU A 196 9.41 -5.85 -15.84
CA LEU A 196 10.30 -4.69 -15.63
C LEU A 196 11.76 -5.05 -15.90
N ILE A 197 12.23 -6.23 -15.43
CA ILE A 197 13.57 -6.74 -15.75
C ILE A 197 13.73 -6.97 -17.26
N SER A 198 12.71 -7.56 -17.89
CA SER A 198 12.73 -7.83 -19.34
C SER A 198 12.80 -6.55 -20.18
N ARG A 199 12.22 -5.46 -19.70
CA ARG A 199 12.28 -4.11 -20.28
C ARG A 199 13.62 -3.41 -20.03
N GLY A 200 14.55 -4.07 -19.34
CA GLY A 200 15.92 -3.60 -19.12
C GLY A 200 16.14 -2.84 -17.82
N VAL A 201 15.15 -2.79 -16.91
CA VAL A 201 15.35 -2.23 -15.58
C VAL A 201 16.21 -3.20 -14.78
N ALA A 202 17.39 -2.76 -14.35
CA ALA A 202 18.26 -3.60 -13.55
C ALA A 202 17.60 -3.94 -12.19
N PRO A 203 17.67 -5.19 -11.68
CA PRO A 203 17.07 -5.56 -10.40
C PRO A 203 17.49 -4.65 -9.23
N ASN A 204 18.75 -4.18 -9.24
CA ASN A 204 19.29 -3.25 -8.25
C ASN A 204 18.84 -1.78 -8.42
N HIS A 205 17.94 -1.53 -9.36
CA HIS A 205 17.24 -0.26 -9.59
C HIS A 205 15.72 -0.38 -9.31
N ILE A 206 15.21 -1.61 -9.15
CA ILE A 206 13.82 -1.87 -8.79
C ILE A 206 13.65 -1.79 -7.27
N VAL A 207 12.61 -1.10 -6.82
CA VAL A 207 12.15 -1.11 -5.42
C VAL A 207 10.76 -1.71 -5.37
N VAL A 208 10.54 -2.71 -4.51
CA VAL A 208 9.19 -3.20 -4.23
C VAL A 208 8.67 -2.49 -2.98
N ALA A 209 7.46 -1.95 -3.04
CA ALA A 209 6.83 -1.25 -1.96
C ALA A 209 5.39 -1.73 -1.75
N GLY A 210 4.88 -1.62 -0.53
CA GLY A 210 3.48 -1.90 -0.26
C GLY A 210 3.08 -1.58 1.18
N ASP A 211 1.77 -1.53 1.40
CA ASP A 211 1.19 -1.22 2.71
C ASP A 211 0.15 -2.25 3.13
N SER A 212 -0.02 -2.46 4.44
CA SER A 212 -1.04 -3.40 4.96
C SER A 212 -0.89 -4.79 4.31
N GLY A 213 -1.99 -5.38 3.83
CA GLY A 213 -1.97 -6.61 3.03
C GLY A 213 -1.11 -6.52 1.76
N GLY A 214 -1.03 -5.36 1.09
CA GLY A 214 -0.10 -5.13 -0.02
C GLY A 214 1.38 -5.19 0.42
N GLY A 215 1.68 -4.80 1.65
CA GLY A 215 2.98 -5.00 2.29
C GLY A 215 3.28 -6.48 2.58
N GLY A 216 2.28 -7.25 3.02
CA GLY A 216 2.38 -8.70 3.15
C GLY A 216 2.56 -9.40 1.80
N LEU A 217 1.87 -8.92 0.76
CA LEU A 217 2.03 -9.37 -0.63
C LEU A 217 3.44 -9.10 -1.15
N ALA A 218 3.98 -7.92 -0.88
CA ALA A 218 5.35 -7.53 -1.22
C ALA A 218 6.39 -8.42 -0.53
N ALA A 219 6.17 -8.78 0.74
CA ALA A 219 7.02 -9.72 1.44
C ALA A 219 6.92 -11.14 0.87
N SER A 220 5.70 -11.59 0.54
CA SER A 220 5.44 -12.89 -0.10
C SER A 220 6.10 -12.99 -1.48
N LEU A 221 6.14 -11.88 -2.23
CA LEU A 221 6.88 -11.79 -3.49
C LEU A 221 8.37 -12.09 -3.29
N MET A 222 9.00 -11.64 -2.20
CA MET A 222 10.43 -11.93 -1.97
C MET A 222 10.70 -13.44 -1.85
N ILE A 223 9.79 -14.17 -1.21
CA ILE A 223 9.85 -15.64 -1.12
C ILE A 223 9.70 -16.25 -2.51
N TYR A 224 8.72 -15.78 -3.30
CA TYR A 224 8.51 -16.25 -4.66
C TYR A 224 9.77 -16.04 -5.53
N LEU A 225 10.35 -14.84 -5.50
CA LEU A 225 11.55 -14.53 -6.29
C LEU A 225 12.72 -15.44 -5.88
N HIS A 226 12.91 -15.66 -4.58
CA HIS A 226 13.93 -16.59 -4.07
C HIS A 226 13.71 -18.03 -4.57
N ASP A 227 12.50 -18.56 -4.39
CA ASP A 227 12.15 -19.93 -4.78
C ASP A 227 12.26 -20.15 -6.30
N LYS A 228 12.12 -19.09 -7.10
CA LYS A 228 12.26 -19.10 -8.56
C LYS A 228 13.66 -18.75 -9.06
N GLY A 229 14.59 -18.37 -8.19
CA GLY A 229 15.92 -17.93 -8.57
C GLY A 229 15.93 -16.60 -9.34
N VAL A 230 14.91 -15.77 -9.17
CA VAL A 230 14.83 -14.43 -9.76
C VAL A 230 15.61 -13.45 -8.86
N PRO A 231 16.47 -12.57 -9.41
CA PRO A 231 17.23 -11.62 -8.61
C PRO A 231 16.35 -10.71 -7.75
N ALA A 232 16.74 -10.52 -6.49
CA ALA A 232 16.05 -9.65 -5.54
C ALA A 232 16.09 -8.16 -5.96
N PRO A 233 15.08 -7.36 -5.57
CA PRO A 233 15.08 -5.92 -5.82
C PRO A 233 16.18 -5.20 -5.01
N ALA A 234 16.42 -3.94 -5.36
CA ALA A 234 17.33 -3.05 -4.62
C ALA A 234 16.94 -2.89 -3.15
N ALA A 235 15.64 -2.80 -2.87
CA ALA A 235 15.06 -2.61 -1.55
C ALA A 235 13.59 -3.05 -1.48
N LEU A 236 13.13 -3.34 -0.26
CA LEU A 236 11.73 -3.52 0.10
C LEU A 236 11.28 -2.36 1.00
N VAL A 237 10.13 -1.73 0.71
CA VAL A 237 9.61 -0.57 1.46
C VAL A 237 8.20 -0.85 1.95
N LEU A 238 8.02 -0.94 3.26
CA LEU A 238 6.77 -1.41 3.86
C LEU A 238 6.13 -0.35 4.77
N PHE A 239 4.81 -0.17 4.65
CA PHE A 239 4.02 0.72 5.50
C PHE A 239 2.95 -0.10 6.24
N SER A 240 3.10 -0.26 7.56
CA SER A 240 2.24 -1.11 8.41
C SER A 240 1.96 -2.49 7.79
N PRO A 241 2.98 -3.28 7.40
CA PRO A 241 2.79 -4.49 6.62
C PRO A 241 2.14 -5.62 7.43
N GLU A 242 1.26 -6.37 6.77
CA GLU A 242 0.64 -7.58 7.29
C GLU A 242 1.58 -8.78 7.08
N VAL A 243 2.56 -8.92 7.98
CA VAL A 243 3.66 -9.90 7.87
C VAL A 243 3.37 -11.27 8.49
N ASP A 244 2.29 -11.34 9.26
CA ASP A 244 1.81 -12.54 9.94
C ASP A 244 0.28 -12.53 10.00
N LEU A 245 -0.33 -13.58 9.45
CA LEU A 245 -1.78 -13.74 9.35
C LEU A 245 -2.37 -14.55 10.51
N ASP A 246 -1.57 -15.05 11.46
CA ASP A 246 -2.09 -15.72 12.67
C ASP A 246 -2.83 -14.73 13.60
N PHE A 247 -2.42 -13.46 13.62
CA PHE A 247 -2.97 -12.40 14.46
C PHE A 247 -3.09 -12.76 15.96
N ASP A 248 -2.14 -13.52 16.48
CA ASP A 248 -2.13 -13.98 17.87
C ASP A 248 -1.29 -13.09 18.82
N HIS A 249 -0.62 -12.07 18.28
CA HIS A 249 0.16 -11.13 19.07
C HIS A 249 -0.69 -10.26 20.01
N PRO A 250 -0.17 -9.87 21.20
CA PRO A 250 -0.90 -9.05 22.18
C PRO A 250 -1.44 -7.72 21.62
N SER A 251 -0.70 -7.05 20.73
CA SER A 251 -1.14 -5.79 20.12
C SER A 251 -2.48 -5.90 19.39
N VAL A 252 -2.84 -7.08 18.87
CA VAL A 252 -4.12 -7.29 18.17
C VAL A 252 -5.29 -6.95 19.09
N VAL A 253 -5.22 -7.37 20.36
CA VAL A 253 -6.26 -7.08 21.35
C VAL A 253 -6.03 -5.71 22.01
N ASP A 254 -4.80 -5.43 22.45
CA ASP A 254 -4.46 -4.22 23.22
C ASP A 254 -4.70 -2.92 22.44
N ASN A 255 -4.52 -2.95 21.12
CA ASN A 255 -4.67 -1.79 20.25
C ASN A 255 -5.98 -1.77 19.44
N ALA A 256 -6.83 -2.79 19.47
CA ALA A 256 -8.10 -2.83 18.72
C ALA A 256 -9.01 -1.60 18.94
N SER A 257 -8.99 -1.03 20.15
CA SER A 257 -9.75 0.19 20.46
C SER A 257 -9.11 1.46 19.88
N LYS A 258 -7.79 1.48 19.67
CA LYS A 258 -7.01 2.64 19.25
C LYS A 258 -6.84 2.71 17.73
N ASP A 259 -6.85 1.57 17.07
CA ASP A 259 -6.59 1.42 15.64
C ASP A 259 -7.82 1.74 14.76
N ILE A 260 -7.60 1.75 13.44
CA ILE A 260 -8.60 1.83 12.38
C ILE A 260 -9.06 0.47 11.87
N LEU A 261 -8.23 -0.57 12.05
CA LEU A 261 -8.56 -1.92 11.61
C LEU A 261 -9.78 -2.45 12.37
N PRO A 262 -10.61 -3.29 11.72
CA PRO A 262 -11.63 -4.02 12.43
C PRO A 262 -10.96 -4.97 13.44
N TRP A 263 -11.57 -5.12 14.62
CA TRP A 263 -11.04 -6.01 15.66
C TRP A 263 -10.96 -7.49 15.22
N SER A 264 -11.69 -7.85 14.15
CA SER A 264 -11.59 -9.11 13.43
C SER A 264 -11.18 -8.81 11.99
N ILE A 265 -9.93 -9.11 11.64
CA ILE A 265 -9.36 -8.88 10.30
C ILE A 265 -9.68 -10.11 9.41
N PRO A 266 -10.46 -9.95 8.32
CA PRO A 266 -10.91 -11.10 7.54
C PRO A 266 -9.85 -11.52 6.50
N VAL A 267 -9.07 -12.56 6.79
CA VAL A 267 -8.07 -13.13 5.85
C VAL A 267 -8.53 -14.43 5.18
N THR A 268 -9.61 -15.05 5.68
CA THR A 268 -10.12 -16.34 5.18
C THR A 268 -10.36 -16.36 3.67
N PRO A 269 -10.97 -15.34 3.04
CA PRO A 269 -11.17 -15.32 1.59
C PRO A 269 -9.86 -15.37 0.81
N TYR A 270 -8.81 -14.71 1.32
CA TYR A 270 -7.49 -14.70 0.70
C TYR A 270 -6.77 -16.05 0.86
N LEU A 271 -6.81 -16.64 2.06
CA LEU A 271 -6.15 -17.90 2.37
C LEU A 271 -6.71 -19.09 1.60
N HIS A 272 -8.03 -19.12 1.36
CA HIS A 272 -8.71 -20.17 0.57
C HIS A 272 -8.24 -21.60 0.91
N GLY A 273 -8.19 -21.92 2.21
CA GLY A 273 -7.81 -23.23 2.73
C GLY A 273 -6.34 -23.35 3.15
N LEU A 274 -5.48 -22.37 2.86
CA LEU A 274 -4.16 -22.28 3.48
C LEU A 274 -4.27 -21.95 4.97
N GLN A 275 -3.30 -22.45 5.73
CA GLN A 275 -3.14 -22.05 7.13
C GLN A 275 -2.55 -20.64 7.19
N PRO A 276 -2.96 -19.80 8.15
CA PRO A 276 -2.42 -18.45 8.27
C PRO A 276 -0.91 -18.42 8.50
N ASN A 277 -0.37 -19.42 9.19
CA ASN A 277 1.07 -19.57 9.43
C ASN A 277 1.89 -20.14 8.25
N ASP A 278 1.29 -20.35 7.08
CA ASP A 278 2.04 -20.79 5.91
C ASP A 278 3.03 -19.70 5.49
N LYS A 279 4.32 -20.05 5.42
CA LYS A 279 5.40 -19.10 5.09
C LYS A 279 5.15 -18.31 3.81
N ARG A 280 4.36 -18.84 2.86
CA ARG A 280 4.09 -18.21 1.57
C ARG A 280 3.14 -17.01 1.66
N VAL A 281 2.40 -16.88 2.75
CA VAL A 281 1.48 -15.76 3.02
C VAL A 281 1.89 -14.96 4.24
N SER A 282 2.65 -15.58 5.15
CA SER A 282 3.16 -14.98 6.38
C SER A 282 4.68 -15.10 6.42
N ILE A 283 5.38 -14.06 5.96
CA ILE A 283 6.85 -14.00 5.90
C ILE A 283 7.50 -14.23 7.28
N MET A 284 6.77 -13.98 8.37
CA MET A 284 7.23 -14.29 9.73
C MET A 284 7.72 -15.73 9.89
N HIS A 285 7.08 -16.66 9.19
CA HIS A 285 7.37 -18.10 9.24
C HIS A 285 8.39 -18.56 8.18
N ALA A 286 9.01 -17.62 7.47
CA ALA A 286 10.15 -17.88 6.58
C ALA A 286 11.48 -17.61 7.29
N ASP A 287 12.58 -18.09 6.69
CA ASP A 287 13.95 -17.89 7.17
C ASP A 287 14.70 -16.89 6.27
N PRO A 288 14.56 -15.57 6.51
CA PRO A 288 15.15 -14.56 5.64
C PRO A 288 16.68 -14.55 5.76
N HIS A 289 17.39 -14.49 4.64
CA HIS A 289 18.86 -14.44 4.59
C HIS A 289 19.34 -13.25 3.72
N PRO A 290 20.45 -12.57 4.05
CA PRO A 290 20.96 -11.42 3.30
C PRO A 290 21.28 -11.69 1.82
N ASP A 291 21.48 -12.96 1.44
CA ASP A 291 21.80 -13.33 0.05
C ASP A 291 20.61 -13.18 -0.91
N TRP A 292 19.38 -13.19 -0.40
CA TRP A 292 18.18 -13.13 -1.23
C TRP A 292 17.12 -12.16 -0.71
N PHE A 293 17.12 -11.85 0.58
CA PHE A 293 16.19 -10.88 1.14
C PHE A 293 16.77 -9.45 1.03
N PRO A 294 16.06 -8.50 0.39
CA PRO A 294 16.60 -7.18 0.16
C PRO A 294 16.67 -6.37 1.45
N ARG A 295 17.51 -5.31 1.44
CA ARG A 295 17.47 -4.28 2.47
C ARG A 295 16.05 -3.73 2.61
N THR A 296 15.61 -3.48 3.83
CA THR A 296 14.19 -3.19 4.09
C THR A 296 14.01 -1.88 4.85
N PHE A 297 13.13 -1.02 4.35
CA PHE A 297 12.51 0.04 5.14
C PHE A 297 11.15 -0.44 5.62
N VAL A 298 10.82 -0.18 6.88
CA VAL A 298 9.49 -0.45 7.42
C VAL A 298 9.08 0.62 8.42
N CYS A 299 7.87 1.14 8.30
CA CYS A 299 7.29 2.00 9.32
C CYS A 299 5.89 1.55 9.73
N TRP A 300 5.51 1.83 10.97
CA TRP A 300 4.21 1.44 11.53
C TRP A 300 3.81 2.36 12.69
N GLY A 301 2.53 2.34 13.05
CA GLY A 301 2.00 3.07 14.18
C GLY A 301 2.10 2.29 15.49
N ALA A 302 2.48 2.94 16.59
CA ALA A 302 2.52 2.27 17.90
C ALA A 302 1.13 1.88 18.45
N ASP A 303 0.07 2.50 17.91
CA ASP A 303 -1.32 2.25 18.30
C ASP A 303 -2.04 1.32 17.30
N GLU A 304 -1.32 0.64 16.40
CA GLU A 304 -1.90 -0.31 15.45
C GLU A 304 -1.90 -1.76 15.96
N MET A 305 -2.84 -2.58 15.48
CA MET A 305 -3.02 -3.98 15.85
C MET A 305 -1.86 -4.86 15.39
N LEU A 306 -1.23 -4.54 14.25
CA LEU A 306 -0.12 -5.29 13.66
C LEU A 306 1.25 -4.99 14.29
N ARG A 307 1.31 -4.07 15.27
CA ARG A 307 2.56 -3.53 15.84
C ARG A 307 3.54 -4.61 16.29
N ASP A 308 3.10 -5.58 17.10
CA ASP A 308 4.01 -6.53 17.72
C ASP A 308 4.56 -7.54 16.69
N GLY A 309 3.74 -7.96 15.71
CA GLY A 309 4.23 -8.76 14.59
C GLY A 309 5.23 -8.01 13.72
N ILE A 310 5.03 -6.71 13.46
CA ILE A 310 6.01 -5.91 12.72
C ILE A 310 7.32 -5.75 13.51
N ARG A 311 7.24 -5.56 14.84
CA ARG A 311 8.42 -5.50 15.71
C ARG A 311 9.22 -6.80 15.69
N GLU A 312 8.54 -7.93 15.79
CA GLU A 312 9.17 -9.25 15.72
C GLU A 312 9.83 -9.48 14.36
N PHE A 313 9.13 -9.12 13.27
CA PHE A 313 9.66 -9.23 11.91
C PHE A 313 10.93 -8.41 11.73
N VAL A 314 10.92 -7.15 12.19
CA VAL A 314 12.10 -6.27 12.19
C VAL A 314 13.26 -6.89 12.97
N GLN A 315 12.98 -7.48 14.13
CA GLN A 315 14.01 -8.10 14.94
C GLN A 315 14.59 -9.33 14.24
N ARG A 316 13.76 -10.22 13.68
CA ARG A 316 14.20 -11.38 12.89
C ARG A 316 15.09 -10.98 11.71
N LEU A 317 14.73 -9.93 10.96
CA LEU A 317 15.55 -9.45 9.86
C LEU A 317 16.93 -8.97 10.35
N ARG A 318 16.98 -8.23 11.47
CA ARG A 318 18.24 -7.76 12.06
C ARG A 318 19.12 -8.91 12.57
N ASP A 319 18.50 -9.88 13.23
CA ASP A 319 19.20 -11.06 13.76
C ASP A 319 19.83 -11.91 12.64
N ASN A 320 19.21 -11.92 11.45
CA ASN A 320 19.75 -12.54 10.25
C ASN A 320 20.72 -11.64 9.46
N GLY A 321 21.10 -10.47 9.99
CA GLY A 321 22.08 -9.58 9.36
C GLY A 321 21.56 -8.78 8.16
N ILE A 322 20.23 -8.71 7.97
CA ILE A 322 19.62 -7.92 6.91
C ILE A 322 19.60 -6.45 7.32
N ALA A 323 19.95 -5.55 6.39
CA ALA A 323 19.91 -4.12 6.64
C ALA A 323 18.46 -3.63 6.75
N VAL A 324 18.06 -3.14 7.94
CA VAL A 324 16.70 -2.68 8.22
C VAL A 324 16.67 -1.26 8.78
N TRP A 325 15.87 -0.39 8.15
CA TRP A 325 15.46 0.90 8.70
C TRP A 325 14.02 0.80 9.18
N ALA A 326 13.84 0.83 10.50
CA ALA A 326 12.55 0.65 11.14
C ALA A 326 12.10 1.96 11.82
N MET A 327 10.85 2.36 11.63
CA MET A 327 10.26 3.53 12.26
C MET A 327 8.92 3.21 12.92
N GLU A 328 8.91 3.19 14.24
CA GLU A 328 7.67 3.14 15.02
C GLU A 328 7.26 4.56 15.42
N GLU A 329 6.05 4.97 15.04
CA GLU A 329 5.54 6.31 15.34
C GLU A 329 4.47 6.27 16.44
N TYR A 330 4.79 6.86 17.59
CA TYR A 330 3.91 6.91 18.76
C TYR A 330 2.67 7.74 18.47
N GLY A 331 1.50 7.23 18.89
CA GLY A 331 0.23 7.88 18.62
C GLY A 331 -0.22 7.77 17.17
N MET A 332 0.41 6.93 16.34
CA MET A 332 -0.08 6.65 14.99
C MET A 332 -0.77 5.29 14.93
N PHE A 333 -1.78 5.20 14.09
CA PHE A 333 -2.53 3.97 13.78
C PHE A 333 -2.11 3.42 12.41
N HIS A 334 -2.72 2.32 11.99
CA HIS A 334 -2.40 1.61 10.76
C HIS A 334 -2.35 2.54 9.52
N VAL A 335 -1.31 2.40 8.70
CA VAL A 335 -1.08 3.14 7.44
C VAL A 335 -1.19 4.68 7.55
N PHE A 336 -0.82 5.25 8.70
CA PHE A 336 -0.85 6.69 8.94
C PHE A 336 -0.13 7.56 7.87
N PRO A 337 0.95 7.14 7.18
CA PRO A 337 1.58 7.97 6.15
C PRO A 337 0.66 8.25 4.97
N ILE A 338 -0.24 7.31 4.67
CA ILE A 338 -1.22 7.41 3.58
C ILE A 338 -2.43 8.23 4.04
N LEU A 339 -2.93 7.95 5.24
CA LEU A 339 -4.19 8.52 5.74
C LEU A 339 -4.05 9.91 6.39
N MET A 340 -2.84 10.26 6.83
CA MET A 340 -2.53 11.53 7.48
C MET A 340 -1.22 12.11 6.95
N PRO A 341 -1.11 12.43 5.64
CA PRO A 341 0.13 12.94 5.05
C PRO A 341 0.59 14.27 5.65
N TRP A 342 -0.32 15.03 6.28
CA TRP A 342 -0.01 16.28 6.98
C TRP A 342 0.64 16.09 8.36
N ALA A 343 0.53 14.90 8.96
CA ALA A 343 1.05 14.65 10.30
C ALA A 343 2.58 14.71 10.33
N GLU A 344 3.15 15.23 11.41
CA GLU A 344 4.61 15.29 11.58
C GLU A 344 5.28 13.92 11.53
N ALA A 345 4.59 12.86 11.98
CA ALA A 345 5.03 11.48 11.84
C ALA A 345 5.21 11.09 10.36
N SER A 346 4.22 11.39 9.51
CA SER A 346 4.28 11.10 8.07
C SER A 346 5.41 11.88 7.39
N LYS A 347 5.59 13.16 7.77
CA LYS A 347 6.72 13.97 7.28
C LYS A 347 8.08 13.43 7.74
N ARG A 348 8.19 12.82 8.92
CA ARG A 348 9.42 12.14 9.36
C ARG A 348 9.71 10.91 8.50
N VAL A 349 8.70 10.09 8.23
CA VAL A 349 8.81 8.93 7.32
C VAL A 349 9.32 9.38 5.95
N PHE A 350 8.70 10.39 5.33
CA PHE A 350 9.14 10.89 4.02
C PHE A 350 10.56 11.45 4.03
N ARG A 351 10.98 12.18 5.08
CA ARG A 351 12.37 12.65 5.21
C ARG A 351 13.38 11.51 5.36
N VAL A 352 13.00 10.37 5.92
CA VAL A 352 13.86 9.20 5.99
C VAL A 352 13.94 8.54 4.61
N LEU A 353 12.82 8.39 3.91
CA LEU A 353 12.78 7.82 2.56
C LEU A 353 13.62 8.63 1.56
N ASP A 354 13.54 9.97 1.54
CA ASP A 354 14.40 10.84 0.70
C ASP A 354 15.89 10.61 0.99
N ARG A 355 16.27 10.50 2.27
CA ARG A 355 17.67 10.23 2.64
C ARG A 355 18.13 8.85 2.22
N LEU A 356 17.26 7.84 2.29
CA LEU A 356 17.57 6.47 1.90
C LEU A 356 17.65 6.33 0.39
N SER A 357 16.73 6.93 -0.38
CA SER A 357 16.76 6.88 -1.84
C SER A 357 18.07 7.44 -2.38
N ARG A 358 18.50 8.63 -1.91
CA ARG A 358 19.77 9.26 -2.32
C ARG A 358 21.03 8.47 -1.98
N ARG A 359 21.00 7.66 -0.92
CA ARG A 359 22.19 6.92 -0.44
C ARG A 359 22.31 5.52 -1.02
N HIS A 360 21.18 4.87 -1.28
CA HIS A 360 21.13 3.43 -1.52
C HIS A 360 20.57 3.05 -2.87
N VAL A 361 19.96 3.98 -3.60
CA VAL A 361 19.58 3.77 -4.99
C VAL A 361 20.44 4.68 -5.86
N ARG A 362 21.16 4.10 -6.82
CA ARG A 362 21.91 4.89 -7.81
C ARG A 362 20.92 5.28 -8.90
N SER A 363 20.73 6.59 -9.11
CA SER A 363 20.01 7.09 -10.28
C SER A 363 20.64 6.51 -11.55
N ASP A 364 19.83 6.11 -12.51
CA ASP A 364 20.31 5.71 -13.83
C ASP A 364 20.06 6.86 -14.82
N PRO A 365 21.11 7.61 -15.22
CA PRO A 365 20.96 8.71 -16.19
C PRO A 365 20.57 8.24 -17.58
N LYS A 366 20.68 6.93 -17.86
CA LYS A 366 20.31 6.31 -19.14
C LYS A 366 18.95 5.63 -19.08
N ALA A 367 18.35 5.51 -17.90
CA ALA A 367 16.99 4.99 -17.79
C ALA A 367 16.05 5.92 -18.55
N ARG A 368 15.34 5.34 -19.52
CA ARG A 368 14.19 5.97 -20.16
C ARG A 368 12.97 5.50 -19.40
N ALA A 369 11.93 6.34 -19.34
CA ALA A 369 10.64 5.91 -18.81
C ALA A 369 10.26 4.57 -19.47
N THR A 370 9.97 3.55 -18.67
CA THR A 370 9.58 2.23 -19.19
C THR A 370 8.26 2.38 -19.93
N HIS A 371 8.35 2.31 -21.27
CA HIS A 371 7.20 2.21 -22.18
C HIS A 371 6.91 0.75 -22.50
#